data_AF-A0A419HN65-F1
#
_entry.id   AF-A0A419HN65-F1
#
_cell.length_a   1.000
_cell.length_b   1.000
_cell.length_c   1.000
_cell.angle_alpha   90.00
_cell.angle_beta   90.00
_cell.angle_gamma   90.00
#
_symmetry.space_group_name_H-M   'P 1'
#
loop_
_entity.id
_entity.type
_entity.pdbx_description
1 polymer ?
#
loop_
_entity_poly.entity_id
_entity_poly.type
_entity_poly.pdbx_seq_one_letter_code
_entity_poly.pdbx_strand_id
1 'polypeptide(L)'
;MSLDDGFLDALPFLLLFVAIAFLIVDRQLRAYPGTRLRDRHRRAFTRVVRRNSAPALAVDWMWYSHLELAELIRIAEDHGLYFVREEIEGARWLLLLSSDRSRANPVLDTAEELAFAEAGGVTQIQVIGASLAELREQPELVRRAREIQRESGFDPLSARLISLVGYRQAEWRGRLGNESVLAVWSGLLALGLLTLALLIPDPAVLWVAVPVGPVCLLFTGWILARYVRYLRVRRRELGRYLDALRELNRMVTRRRWTASRTPSR
;
A
#
# COMPACT_ATOMS: atom_id res chain seq x y z
N MET A 1 -48.26 4.60 -27.12
CA MET A 1 -47.71 3.55 -26.24
C MET A 1 -48.01 3.97 -24.82
N SER A 2 -49.04 3.38 -24.22
CA SER A 2 -49.25 3.48 -22.77
C SER A 2 -48.05 2.81 -22.10
N LEU A 3 -47.49 3.46 -21.08
CA LEU A 3 -46.64 2.77 -20.13
C LEU A 3 -47.50 1.65 -19.53
N ASP A 4 -47.15 0.39 -19.78
CA ASP A 4 -47.87 -0.75 -19.20
C ASP A 4 -47.91 -0.59 -17.69
N ASP A 5 -49.09 -0.81 -17.08
CA ASP A 5 -49.30 -0.71 -15.63
C ASP A 5 -48.29 -1.56 -14.83
N GLY A 6 -47.80 -2.64 -15.44
CA GLY A 6 -46.73 -3.48 -14.88
C GLY A 6 -45.40 -2.75 -14.62
N PHE A 7 -45.11 -1.63 -15.27
CA PHE A 7 -43.93 -0.82 -14.98
C PHE A 7 -44.08 -0.05 -13.66
N LEU A 8 -45.24 0.57 -13.45
CA LEU A 8 -45.53 1.31 -12.22
C LEU A 8 -45.53 0.36 -11.01
N ASP A 9 -45.96 -0.88 -11.22
CA ASP A 9 -45.89 -1.94 -10.22
C ASP A 9 -44.46 -2.40 -9.91
N ALA A 10 -43.53 -2.37 -10.89
CA ALA A 10 -42.14 -2.78 -10.72
C ALA A 10 -41.21 -1.67 -10.16
N LEU A 11 -41.55 -0.40 -10.41
CA LEU A 11 -40.79 0.77 -9.96
C LEU A 11 -40.41 0.78 -8.46
N PRO A 12 -41.33 0.50 -7.50
CA PRO A 12 -40.98 0.50 -6.08
C PRO A 12 -39.96 -0.58 -5.72
N PHE A 13 -40.01 -1.75 -6.35
CA PHE A 13 -39.03 -2.82 -6.12
C PHE A 13 -37.64 -2.44 -6.62
N LEU A 14 -37.58 -1.75 -7.76
CA LEU A 14 -36.32 -1.27 -8.32
C LEU A 14 -35.71 -0.17 -7.45
N LEU A 15 -36.52 0.79 -6.98
CA LEU A 15 -36.05 1.83 -6.05
C LEU A 15 -35.56 1.23 -4.73
N LEU A 16 -36.28 0.23 -4.20
CA LEU A 16 -35.86 -0.49 -2.99
C LEU A 16 -34.52 -1.21 -3.22
N PHE A 17 -34.35 -1.88 -4.35
CA PHE A 17 -33.09 -2.55 -4.70
C PHE A 17 -31.92 -1.55 -4.76
N VAL A 18 -32.11 -0.41 -5.43
CA VAL A 18 -31.10 0.66 -5.50
C VAL A 18 -30.80 1.22 -4.10
N ALA A 19 -31.83 1.44 -3.27
CA ALA A 19 -31.65 1.92 -1.90
C ALA A 19 -30.89 0.92 -1.01
N ILE A 20 -31.18 -0.38 -1.14
CA ILE A 20 -30.45 -1.45 -0.45
C ILE A 20 -29.01 -1.51 -0.93
N ALA A 21 -28.77 -1.46 -2.25
CA ALA A 21 -27.42 -1.41 -2.80
C ALA A 21 -26.65 -0.20 -2.27
N PHE A 22 -27.29 0.97 -2.23
CA PHE A 22 -26.69 2.19 -1.69
C PHE A 22 -26.41 2.08 -0.17
N LEU A 23 -27.31 1.49 0.62
CA LEU A 23 -27.10 1.23 2.05
C LEU A 23 -25.98 0.22 2.30
N ILE A 24 -25.88 -0.83 1.48
CA ILE A 24 -24.79 -1.80 1.57
C ILE A 24 -23.47 -1.10 1.24
N VAL A 25 -23.44 -0.26 0.22
CA VAL A 25 -22.25 0.53 -0.17
C VAL A 25 -21.90 1.57 0.90
N ASP A 26 -22.86 2.34 1.43
CA ASP A 26 -22.64 3.31 2.52
C ASP A 26 -22.16 2.61 3.79
N ARG A 27 -22.74 1.45 4.11
CA ARG A 27 -22.28 0.63 5.23
C ARG A 27 -20.89 0.08 4.97
N GLN A 28 -20.52 -0.35 3.77
CA GLN A 28 -19.15 -0.76 3.40
C GLN A 28 -18.17 0.43 3.43
N LEU A 29 -18.64 1.63 3.07
CA LEU A 29 -17.90 2.90 3.15
C LEU A 29 -17.60 3.32 4.58
N ARG A 30 -18.57 3.22 5.49
CA ARG A 30 -18.41 3.54 6.92
C ARG A 30 -17.79 2.40 7.71
N ALA A 31 -18.04 1.16 7.31
CA ALA A 31 -17.38 -0.04 7.80
C ALA A 31 -16.01 -0.24 7.14
N TYR A 32 -15.44 0.81 6.51
CA TYR A 32 -14.04 0.81 6.15
C TYR A 32 -13.27 0.30 7.36
N PRO A 33 -12.66 -0.89 7.26
CA PRO A 33 -12.06 -1.54 8.41
C PRO A 33 -10.95 -0.67 8.99
N GLY A 34 -10.44 0.31 8.24
CA GLY A 34 -9.49 1.31 8.69
C GLY A 34 -9.71 1.78 10.12
N THR A 35 -10.87 2.32 10.50
CA THR A 35 -11.05 2.85 11.87
C THR A 35 -11.23 1.74 12.90
N ARG A 36 -12.13 0.78 12.67
CA ARG A 36 -12.40 -0.31 13.64
C ARG A 36 -11.22 -1.27 13.81
N LEU A 37 -10.54 -1.61 12.73
CA LEU A 37 -9.35 -2.46 12.71
C LEU A 37 -8.15 -1.72 13.26
N ARG A 38 -7.97 -0.43 12.95
CA ARG A 38 -6.98 0.41 13.63
C ARG A 38 -7.26 0.48 15.13
N ASP A 39 -8.50 0.70 15.56
CA ASP A 39 -8.87 0.69 16.98
C ASP A 39 -8.66 -0.68 17.62
N ARG A 40 -8.90 -1.76 16.88
CA ARG A 40 -8.62 -3.14 17.34
C ARG A 40 -7.13 -3.37 17.48
N HIS A 41 -6.32 -2.94 16.51
CA HIS A 41 -4.86 -3.05 16.52
C HIS A 41 -4.27 -2.17 17.62
N ARG A 42 -4.78 -0.94 17.80
CA ARG A 42 -4.44 -0.01 18.88
C ARG A 42 -4.68 -0.68 20.22
N ARG A 43 -5.90 -1.18 20.46
CA ARG A 43 -6.23 -1.91 21.71
C ARG A 43 -5.45 -3.20 21.88
N ALA A 44 -5.10 -3.90 20.81
CA ALA A 44 -4.28 -5.11 20.88
C ALA A 44 -2.84 -4.77 21.27
N PHE A 45 -2.22 -3.80 20.60
CA PHE A 45 -0.87 -3.33 20.89
C PHE A 45 -0.76 -2.73 22.29
N THR A 46 -1.68 -1.84 22.69
CA THR A 46 -1.74 -1.30 24.06
C THR A 46 -1.84 -2.41 25.10
N ARG A 47 -2.60 -3.50 24.82
CA ARG A 47 -2.65 -4.65 25.73
C ARG A 47 -1.33 -5.41 25.82
N VAL A 48 -0.59 -5.55 24.72
CA VAL A 48 0.74 -6.19 24.71
C VAL A 48 1.74 -5.35 25.50
N VAL A 49 1.80 -4.04 25.22
CA VAL A 49 2.64 -3.09 25.94
C VAL A 49 2.32 -3.09 27.45
N ARG A 50 1.04 -2.98 27.83
CA ARG A 50 0.63 -2.94 29.24
C ARG A 50 0.89 -4.24 30.00
N ARG A 51 0.85 -5.39 29.30
CA ARG A 51 1.13 -6.71 29.92
C ARG A 51 2.62 -7.02 29.99
N ASN A 52 3.45 -6.27 29.29
CA ASN A 52 4.89 -6.49 29.28
C ASN A 52 5.51 -5.96 30.58
N SER A 53 6.00 -6.86 31.42
CA SER A 53 6.77 -6.54 32.63
C SER A 53 8.29 -6.64 32.42
N ALA A 54 8.74 -7.11 31.24
CA ALA A 54 10.15 -7.25 30.93
C ALA A 54 10.79 -5.88 30.59
N PRO A 55 12.09 -5.70 30.85
CA PRO A 55 12.80 -4.44 30.54
C PRO A 55 12.96 -4.17 29.03
N ALA A 56 12.67 -5.18 28.20
CA ALA A 56 12.63 -5.06 26.74
C ALA A 56 11.41 -5.80 26.20
N LEU A 57 10.81 -5.26 25.13
CA LEU A 57 9.70 -5.82 24.39
C LEU A 57 10.07 -5.85 22.91
N ALA A 58 10.19 -7.07 22.36
CA ALA A 58 10.24 -7.28 20.93
C ALA A 58 8.84 -7.61 20.45
N VAL A 59 8.28 -6.79 19.56
CA VAL A 59 6.95 -7.06 18.98
C VAL A 59 7.03 -7.09 17.47
N ASP A 60 6.42 -8.09 16.83
CA ASP A 60 6.24 -8.03 15.39
C ASP A 60 5.21 -6.94 15.04
N TRP A 61 5.70 -5.76 14.63
CA TRP A 61 4.81 -4.64 14.40
C TRP A 61 3.95 -4.81 13.15
N MET A 62 4.28 -5.79 12.29
CA MET A 62 3.43 -6.16 11.16
C MET A 62 2.07 -6.68 11.60
N TRP A 63 1.95 -7.25 12.80
CA TRP A 63 0.65 -7.61 13.39
C TRP A 63 -0.22 -6.38 13.65
N TYR A 64 0.38 -5.20 13.66
CA TYR A 64 -0.26 -3.91 13.86
C TYR A 64 -0.15 -2.99 12.64
N SER A 65 -0.08 -3.53 11.42
CA SER A 65 0.12 -2.79 10.15
C SER A 65 -0.87 -1.64 9.84
N HIS A 66 -1.97 -1.55 10.60
CA HIS A 66 -2.96 -0.46 10.55
C HIS A 66 -2.62 0.75 11.44
N LEU A 67 -1.59 0.63 12.29
CA LEU A 67 -1.03 1.73 13.06
C LEU A 67 0.24 2.22 12.36
N GLU A 68 0.41 3.54 12.36
CA GLU A 68 1.67 4.13 11.95
C GLU A 68 2.74 3.84 12.99
N LEU A 69 4.00 3.70 12.57
CA LEU A 69 5.12 3.46 13.48
C LEU A 69 5.19 4.54 14.58
N ALA A 70 4.99 5.81 14.24
CA ALA A 70 4.94 6.91 15.20
C ALA A 70 3.81 6.74 16.23
N GLU A 71 2.67 6.17 15.83
CA GLU A 71 1.57 5.87 16.75
C GLU A 71 1.91 4.71 17.68
N LEU A 72 2.57 3.66 17.18
CA LEU A 72 3.07 2.56 18.00
C LEU A 72 4.10 3.04 19.02
N ILE A 73 5.08 3.84 18.58
CA ILE A 73 6.10 4.42 19.46
C ILE A 73 5.45 5.27 20.55
N ARG A 74 4.54 6.18 20.19
CA ARG A 74 3.82 7.01 21.16
C ARG A 74 3.05 6.16 22.19
N ILE A 75 2.34 5.12 21.75
CA ILE A 75 1.61 4.22 22.67
C ILE A 75 2.59 3.50 23.61
N ALA A 76 3.77 3.10 23.13
CA ALA A 76 4.79 2.47 23.95
C ALA A 76 5.39 3.46 24.96
N GLU A 77 5.68 4.69 24.54
CA GLU A 77 6.22 5.76 25.38
C GLU A 77 5.25 6.16 26.49
N ASP A 78 3.94 6.23 26.19
CA ASP A 78 2.87 6.45 27.17
C ASP A 78 2.88 5.39 28.30
N HIS A 79 3.54 4.25 28.10
CA HIS A 79 3.69 3.16 29.05
C HIS A 79 5.15 2.94 29.50
N GLY A 80 6.03 3.92 29.29
CA GLY A 80 7.42 3.90 29.75
C GLY A 80 8.36 3.00 28.95
N LEU A 81 7.97 2.57 27.74
CA LEU A 81 8.83 1.86 26.80
C LEU A 81 9.29 2.80 25.68
N TYR A 82 10.59 2.90 25.50
CA TYR A 82 11.22 3.72 24.46
C TYR A 82 11.64 2.86 23.28
N PHE A 83 11.53 3.43 22.09
CA PHE A 83 12.01 2.77 20.88
C PHE A 83 13.53 2.65 20.87
N VAL A 84 14.04 1.44 20.63
CA VAL A 84 15.48 1.16 20.53
C VAL A 84 15.88 1.04 19.07
N ARG A 85 15.26 0.08 18.36
CA ARG A 85 15.51 -0.20 16.96
C ARG A 85 14.40 -1.06 16.37
N GLU A 86 14.39 -1.19 15.06
CA GLU A 86 13.68 -2.30 14.41
C GLU A 86 14.70 -3.35 14.01
N GLU A 87 14.34 -4.60 14.18
CA GLU A 87 15.10 -5.76 13.78
C GLU A 87 14.21 -6.63 12.91
N ILE A 88 14.75 -7.16 11.82
CA ILE A 88 14.01 -8.08 10.97
C ILE A 88 14.58 -9.47 11.27
N GLU A 89 13.73 -10.40 11.69
CA GLU A 89 14.15 -11.76 12.05
C GLU A 89 13.35 -12.76 11.20
N GLY A 90 14.00 -13.30 10.17
CA GLY A 90 13.34 -14.14 9.17
C GLY A 90 12.24 -13.39 8.41
N ALA A 91 10.97 -13.74 8.68
CA ALA A 91 9.79 -13.11 8.09
C ALA A 91 9.09 -12.12 9.04
N ARG A 92 9.64 -11.88 10.24
CA ARG A 92 9.04 -11.01 11.26
C ARG A 92 9.75 -9.67 11.29
N TRP A 93 8.98 -8.61 11.55
CA TRP A 93 9.54 -7.27 11.72
C TRP A 93 9.38 -6.83 13.15
N LEU A 94 10.41 -7.05 13.93
CA LEU A 94 10.41 -6.79 15.35
C LEU A 94 10.70 -5.30 15.61
N LEU A 95 9.75 -4.65 16.27
CA LEU A 95 9.95 -3.38 16.93
C LEU A 95 10.50 -3.68 18.32
N LEU A 96 11.77 -3.33 18.54
CA LEU A 96 12.43 -3.48 19.83
C LEU A 96 12.22 -2.22 20.65
N LEU A 97 11.56 -2.39 21.78
CA LEU A 97 11.27 -1.36 22.76
C LEU A 97 11.98 -1.70 24.07
N SER A 98 12.46 -0.71 24.81
CA SER A 98 13.09 -0.92 26.13
C SER A 98 12.64 0.13 27.12
N SER A 99 12.50 -0.26 28.39
CA SER A 99 12.28 0.67 29.49
C SER A 99 13.53 1.50 29.80
N ASP A 100 14.72 1.05 29.36
CA ASP A 100 15.97 1.76 29.55
C ASP A 100 16.14 2.85 28.49
N ARG A 101 15.90 4.10 28.91
CA ARG A 101 16.02 5.28 28.05
C ARG A 101 17.45 5.50 27.56
N SER A 102 18.48 4.99 28.25
CA SER A 102 19.87 5.12 27.81
C SER A 102 20.18 4.27 26.58
N ARG A 103 19.40 3.21 26.34
CA ARG A 103 19.47 2.36 25.14
C ARG A 103 18.60 2.87 24.00
N ALA A 104 17.74 3.87 24.22
CA ALA A 104 16.95 4.47 23.16
C ALA A 104 17.91 5.20 22.22
N ASN A 105 18.25 4.56 21.09
CA ASN A 105 19.28 5.04 20.21
C ASN A 105 18.70 6.10 19.25
N PRO A 106 19.19 7.36 19.27
CA PRO A 106 18.68 8.39 18.36
C PRO A 106 19.16 8.22 16.90
N VAL A 107 20.20 7.41 16.63
CA VAL A 107 20.72 7.19 15.26
C VAL A 107 21.32 5.79 15.19
N LEU A 108 20.74 4.94 14.34
CA LEU A 108 21.20 3.56 14.15
C LEU A 108 22.61 3.48 13.56
N ASP A 109 23.40 2.60 14.17
CA ASP A 109 24.81 2.34 13.87
C ASP A 109 24.98 1.53 12.57
N THR A 110 25.79 2.06 11.67
CA THR A 110 25.90 1.69 10.24
C THR A 110 26.39 0.25 10.00
N ALA A 111 27.01 -0.38 10.99
CA ALA A 111 27.63 -1.71 10.86
C ALA A 111 26.64 -2.88 10.98
N GLU A 112 25.61 -2.77 11.83
CA GLU A 112 24.56 -3.78 11.96
C GLU A 112 23.64 -3.82 10.72
N GLU A 113 23.43 -2.67 10.07
CA GLU A 113 22.69 -2.59 8.80
C GLU A 113 23.35 -3.39 7.66
N LEU A 114 24.68 -3.48 7.66
CA LEU A 114 25.45 -4.24 6.67
C LEU A 114 25.31 -5.75 6.89
N ALA A 115 25.42 -6.22 8.14
CA ALA A 115 25.28 -7.64 8.45
C ALA A 115 23.85 -8.18 8.20
N PHE A 116 22.83 -7.35 8.45
CA PHE A 116 21.44 -7.72 8.20
C PHE A 116 21.11 -7.89 6.70
N ALA A 117 21.72 -7.06 5.85
CA ALA A 117 21.57 -7.13 4.39
C ALA A 117 22.12 -8.43 3.79
N GLU A 118 23.16 -9.00 4.42
CA GLU A 118 23.83 -10.21 3.95
C GLU A 118 23.13 -11.50 4.43
N ALA A 119 22.50 -11.47 5.61
CA ALA A 119 21.86 -12.65 6.21
C ALA A 119 20.42 -12.91 5.73
N GLY A 120 19.68 -11.87 5.34
CA GLY A 120 18.29 -11.98 4.89
C GLY A 120 18.19 -12.16 3.38
N GLY A 121 17.76 -13.32 2.90
CA GLY A 121 17.52 -13.68 1.48
C GLY A 121 16.48 -12.83 0.71
N VAL A 122 16.35 -11.54 1.02
CA VAL A 122 15.71 -10.51 0.20
C VAL A 122 16.71 -10.05 -0.88
N THR A 123 17.39 -10.99 -1.52
CA THR A 123 18.37 -10.73 -2.59
C THR A 123 17.71 -10.42 -3.94
N GLN A 124 16.38 -10.54 -4.04
CA GLN A 124 15.65 -10.24 -5.27
C GLN A 124 14.36 -9.45 -5.02
N ILE A 125 14.45 -8.33 -4.30
CA ILE A 125 13.70 -7.20 -4.85
C ILE A 125 14.56 -6.75 -6.03
N GLN A 126 14.28 -7.29 -7.23
CA GLN A 126 14.80 -6.78 -8.50
C GLN A 126 14.29 -5.35 -8.71
N VAL A 127 14.66 -4.43 -7.83
CA VAL A 127 14.79 -3.05 -8.21
C VAL A 127 16.02 -3.09 -9.12
N ILE A 128 15.79 -3.13 -10.43
CA ILE A 128 16.80 -2.78 -11.46
C ILE A 128 17.69 -3.93 -11.96
N GLY A 129 17.41 -5.20 -11.67
CA GLY A 129 18.21 -6.32 -12.23
C GLY A 129 19.73 -6.17 -12.00
N ALA A 130 20.10 -5.47 -10.92
CA ALA A 130 21.44 -5.25 -10.42
C ALA A 130 21.37 -5.50 -8.90
N SER A 131 22.38 -6.15 -8.34
CA SER A 131 22.40 -6.41 -6.88
C SER A 131 22.72 -5.13 -6.11
N LEU A 132 22.34 -5.04 -4.83
CA LEU A 132 22.68 -3.89 -4.00
C LEU A 132 24.21 -3.69 -3.89
N ALA A 133 24.96 -4.79 -3.90
CA ALA A 133 26.42 -4.77 -3.94
C ALA A 133 26.94 -4.11 -5.23
N GLU A 134 26.41 -4.51 -6.40
CA GLU A 134 26.76 -3.93 -7.71
C GLU A 134 26.44 -2.43 -7.78
N LEU A 135 25.38 -1.98 -7.10
CA LEU A 135 25.03 -0.56 -7.00
C LEU A 135 26.02 0.22 -6.11
N ARG A 136 26.53 -0.41 -5.04
CA ARG A 136 27.50 0.21 -4.10
C ARG A 136 28.91 0.29 -4.66
N GLU A 137 29.27 -0.59 -5.59
CA GLU A 137 30.55 -0.53 -6.30
C GLU A 137 30.68 0.69 -7.23
N GLN A 138 29.55 1.34 -7.56
CA GLN A 138 29.55 2.50 -8.47
C GLN A 138 29.68 3.82 -7.68
N PRO A 139 30.83 4.52 -7.75
CA PRO A 139 31.07 5.70 -6.92
C PRO A 139 30.11 6.86 -7.22
N GLU A 140 29.62 6.96 -8.46
CA GLU A 140 28.61 7.96 -8.85
C GLU A 140 27.26 7.71 -8.17
N LEU A 141 26.82 6.45 -8.06
CA LEU A 141 25.57 6.09 -7.39
C LEU A 141 25.68 6.32 -5.88
N VAL A 142 26.80 5.94 -5.27
CA VAL A 142 27.04 6.18 -3.84
C VAL A 142 27.07 7.68 -3.55
N ARG A 143 27.71 8.49 -4.40
CA ARG A 143 27.70 9.95 -4.26
C ARG A 143 26.27 10.50 -4.33
N ARG A 144 25.48 10.07 -5.31
CA ARG A 144 24.10 10.54 -5.46
C ARG A 144 23.19 10.06 -4.32
N ALA A 145 23.37 8.83 -3.85
CA ALA A 145 22.66 8.30 -2.69
C ALA A 145 22.94 9.14 -1.43
N ARG A 146 24.19 9.55 -1.20
CA ARG A 146 24.57 10.46 -0.10
C ARG A 146 23.99 11.86 -0.25
N GLU A 147 23.83 12.38 -1.47
CA GLU A 147 23.12 13.64 -1.72
C GLU A 147 21.63 13.50 -1.36
N ILE A 148 20.96 12.46 -1.86
CA ILE A 148 19.56 12.16 -1.53
C ILE A 148 19.38 11.98 -0.02
N GLN A 149 20.31 11.31 0.66
CA GLN A 149 20.29 11.15 2.10
C GLN A 149 20.36 12.48 2.85
N ARG A 150 21.19 13.41 2.38
CA ARG A 150 21.25 14.77 2.94
C ARG A 150 19.97 15.57 2.69
N GLU A 151 19.39 15.45 1.49
CA GLU A 151 18.17 16.17 1.10
C GLU A 151 16.91 15.62 1.78
N SER A 152 16.81 14.30 1.91
CA SER A 152 15.56 13.61 2.29
C SER A 152 15.61 12.92 3.64
N GLY A 153 16.80 12.79 4.26
CA GLY A 153 16.98 12.17 5.58
C GLY A 153 17.01 10.65 5.59
N PHE A 154 17.14 9.98 4.43
CA PHE A 154 17.18 8.51 4.35
C PHE A 154 18.20 8.03 3.31
N ASP A 155 18.86 6.89 3.55
CA ASP A 155 19.76 6.28 2.56
C ASP A 155 18.96 5.44 1.54
N PRO A 156 18.87 5.84 0.26
CA PRO A 156 18.17 5.06 -0.77
C PRO A 156 18.84 3.71 -1.10
N LEU A 157 20.10 3.50 -0.70
CA LEU A 157 20.85 2.25 -0.85
C LEU A 157 20.90 1.44 0.46
N SER A 158 20.09 1.81 1.47
CA SER A 158 19.89 0.97 2.64
C SER A 158 19.15 -0.30 2.24
N ALA A 159 19.74 -1.45 2.56
CA ALA A 159 19.11 -2.75 2.32
C ALA A 159 17.78 -2.87 3.06
N ARG A 160 17.72 -2.32 4.27
CA ARG A 160 16.51 -2.28 5.09
C ARG A 160 15.42 -1.42 4.45
N LEU A 161 15.79 -0.27 3.89
CA LEU A 161 14.81 0.56 3.18
C LEU A 161 14.29 -0.13 1.92
N ILE A 162 15.16 -0.79 1.16
CA ILE A 162 14.77 -1.52 -0.04
C ILE A 162 13.83 -2.67 0.33
N SER A 163 14.14 -3.46 1.36
CA SER A 163 13.27 -4.53 1.86
C SER A 163 11.92 -3.99 2.36
N LEU A 164 11.92 -2.86 3.09
CA LEU A 164 10.71 -2.14 3.52
C LEU A 164 9.82 -1.78 2.33
N VAL A 165 10.39 -1.10 1.34
CA VAL A 165 9.66 -0.61 0.18
C VAL A 165 9.12 -1.79 -0.64
N GLY A 166 9.90 -2.87 -0.81
CA GLY A 166 9.46 -4.06 -1.51
C GLY A 166 8.34 -4.80 -0.81
N TYR A 167 8.45 -5.00 0.51
CA TYR A 167 7.40 -5.60 1.33
C TYR A 167 6.11 -4.77 1.24
N ARG A 168 6.20 -3.46 1.50
CA ARG A 168 5.05 -2.55 1.36
C ARG A 168 4.50 -2.64 -0.06
N GLN A 169 5.31 -2.62 -1.10
CA GLN A 169 4.82 -2.73 -2.47
C GLN A 169 4.12 -4.07 -2.76
N ALA A 170 4.53 -5.18 -2.14
CA ALA A 170 3.87 -6.48 -2.26
C ALA A 170 2.52 -6.49 -1.53
N GLU A 171 2.47 -6.01 -0.29
CA GLU A 171 1.23 -5.83 0.46
C GLU A 171 0.24 -4.94 -0.31
N TRP A 172 0.75 -3.85 -0.87
CA TRP A 172 -0.06 -2.90 -1.61
C TRP A 172 -0.57 -3.46 -2.93
N ARG A 173 0.20 -4.33 -3.60
CA ARG A 173 -0.25 -5.07 -4.79
C ARG A 173 -1.36 -6.07 -4.44
N GLY A 174 -1.21 -6.80 -3.34
CA GLY A 174 -2.21 -7.77 -2.88
C GLY A 174 -3.57 -7.12 -2.60
N ARG A 175 -3.59 -5.96 -1.94
CA ARG A 175 -4.84 -5.22 -1.66
C ARG A 175 -5.50 -4.67 -2.92
N LEU A 176 -4.71 -4.17 -3.88
CA LEU A 176 -5.24 -3.55 -5.10
C LEU A 176 -5.68 -4.54 -6.17
N GLY A 177 -5.03 -5.69 -6.28
CA GLY A 177 -5.29 -6.64 -7.37
C GLY A 177 -6.76 -7.03 -7.44
N ASN A 178 -7.35 -7.42 -6.30
CA ASN A 178 -8.75 -7.86 -6.26
C ASN A 178 -9.74 -6.71 -6.49
N GLU A 179 -9.48 -5.52 -5.93
CA GLU A 179 -10.39 -4.36 -6.09
C GLU A 179 -10.37 -3.80 -7.52
N SER A 180 -9.20 -3.73 -8.15
CA SER A 180 -9.05 -3.22 -9.52
C SER A 180 -9.69 -4.14 -10.57
N VAL A 181 -9.57 -5.46 -10.42
CA VAL A 181 -10.25 -6.44 -11.29
C VAL A 181 -11.77 -6.28 -11.21
N LEU A 182 -12.32 -6.12 -10.01
CA LEU A 182 -13.75 -5.89 -9.80
C LEU A 182 -14.24 -4.57 -10.43
N ALA A 183 -13.43 -3.51 -10.35
CA ALA A 183 -13.72 -2.22 -10.98
C ALA A 183 -13.82 -2.35 -12.51
N VAL A 184 -12.86 -3.05 -13.12
CA VAL A 184 -12.82 -3.26 -14.57
C VAL A 184 -14.03 -4.08 -15.01
N TRP A 185 -14.32 -5.20 -14.34
CA TRP A 185 -15.47 -6.04 -14.70
C TRP A 185 -16.81 -5.32 -14.52
N SER A 186 -17.00 -4.58 -13.43
CA SER A 186 -18.23 -3.80 -13.23
C SER A 186 -18.40 -2.70 -14.29
N GLY A 187 -17.31 -2.05 -14.69
CA GLY A 187 -17.33 -1.02 -15.74
C GLY A 187 -17.65 -1.61 -17.11
N LEU A 188 -17.05 -2.75 -17.45
CA LEU A 188 -17.34 -3.49 -18.68
C LEU A 188 -18.79 -3.97 -18.73
N LEU A 189 -19.33 -4.46 -17.61
CA LEU A 189 -20.73 -4.88 -17.51
C LEU A 189 -21.68 -3.69 -17.70
N ALA A 190 -21.39 -2.54 -17.07
CA ALA A 190 -22.15 -1.32 -17.25
C ALA A 190 -22.17 -0.87 -18.72
N LEU A 191 -20.98 -0.85 -19.34
CA LEU A 191 -20.81 -0.44 -20.73
C LEU A 191 -21.52 -1.41 -21.69
N GLY A 192 -21.44 -2.71 -21.43
CA GLY A 192 -22.11 -3.75 -22.21
C GLY A 192 -23.63 -3.62 -22.17
N LEU A 193 -24.20 -3.38 -20.99
CA LEU A 193 -25.65 -3.16 -20.83
C LEU A 193 -26.12 -1.89 -21.54
N LEU A 194 -25.37 -0.79 -21.42
CA LEU A 194 -25.68 0.46 -22.13
C LEU A 194 -25.56 0.28 -23.65
N THR A 195 -24.54 -0.43 -24.12
CA THR A 195 -24.36 -0.71 -25.54
C THR A 195 -25.51 -1.58 -26.08
N LEU A 196 -25.91 -2.62 -25.35
CA LEU A 196 -27.03 -3.48 -25.72
C LEU A 196 -28.35 -2.69 -25.82
N ALA A 197 -28.59 -1.78 -24.86
CA ALA A 197 -29.76 -0.90 -24.86
C ALA A 197 -29.82 0.04 -26.07
N LEU A 198 -28.67 0.48 -26.55
CA LEU A 198 -28.55 1.32 -27.75
C LEU A 198 -28.74 0.52 -29.04
N LEU A 199 -28.27 -0.73 -29.09
CA LEU A 199 -28.38 -1.57 -30.30
C LEU A 199 -29.75 -2.24 -30.44
N ILE A 200 -30.38 -2.61 -29.34
CA ILE A 200 -31.66 -3.32 -29.31
C ILE A 200 -32.67 -2.44 -28.58
N PRO A 201 -33.42 -1.58 -29.29
CA PRO A 201 -34.42 -0.68 -28.70
C PRO A 201 -35.71 -1.45 -28.34
N ASP A 202 -35.55 -2.63 -27.74
CA ASP A 202 -36.64 -3.39 -27.15
C ASP A 202 -36.97 -2.74 -25.79
N PRO A 203 -38.24 -2.38 -25.53
CA PRO A 203 -38.64 -1.81 -24.25
C PRO A 203 -38.20 -2.69 -23.07
N ALA A 204 -38.24 -4.02 -23.17
CA ALA A 204 -37.79 -4.92 -22.11
C ALA A 204 -36.29 -4.77 -21.79
N VAL A 205 -35.45 -4.60 -22.82
CA VAL A 205 -34.01 -4.36 -22.66
C VAL A 205 -33.74 -2.97 -22.08
N LEU A 206 -34.47 -1.95 -22.55
CA LEU A 206 -34.38 -0.60 -22.01
C LEU A 206 -34.77 -0.55 -20.54
N TRP A 207 -35.82 -1.29 -20.13
CA TRP A 207 -36.28 -1.35 -18.75
C TRP A 207 -35.25 -1.89 -17.76
N VAL A 208 -34.40 -2.82 -18.20
CA VAL A 208 -33.31 -3.37 -17.37
C VAL A 208 -32.06 -2.49 -17.45
N ALA A 209 -31.69 -2.06 -18.66
CA ALA A 209 -30.42 -1.38 -18.87
C ALA A 209 -30.39 0.05 -18.32
N VAL A 210 -31.50 0.80 -18.41
CA VAL A 210 -31.58 2.19 -17.92
C VAL A 210 -31.36 2.30 -16.41
N PRO A 211 -31.91 1.44 -15.54
CA PRO A 211 -31.62 1.50 -14.11
C PRO A 211 -30.32 0.82 -13.71
N VAL A 212 -29.98 -0.32 -14.32
CA VAL A 212 -28.79 -1.10 -13.92
C VAL A 212 -27.49 -0.43 -14.41
N GLY A 213 -27.49 0.12 -15.63
CA GLY A 213 -26.32 0.76 -16.22
C GLY A 213 -25.73 1.88 -15.33
N PRO A 214 -26.51 2.90 -14.94
CA PRO A 214 -26.05 3.97 -14.05
C PRO A 214 -25.58 3.46 -12.68
N VAL A 215 -26.24 2.47 -12.09
CA VAL A 215 -25.81 1.87 -10.80
C VAL A 215 -24.44 1.22 -10.95
N CYS A 216 -24.22 0.45 -12.01
CA CYS A 216 -22.92 -0.15 -12.30
C CYS A 216 -21.86 0.92 -12.56
N LEU A 217 -22.17 1.98 -13.32
CA LEU A 217 -21.25 3.11 -13.55
C LEU A 217 -20.88 3.84 -12.26
N LEU A 218 -21.85 4.12 -11.38
CA LEU A 218 -21.61 4.73 -10.07
C LEU A 218 -20.72 3.85 -9.20
N PHE A 219 -20.96 2.54 -9.21
CA PHE A 219 -20.12 1.57 -8.49
C PHE A 219 -18.70 1.52 -9.04
N THR A 220 -18.52 1.52 -10.36
CA THR A 220 -17.20 1.59 -11.00
C THR A 220 -16.49 2.90 -10.67
N GLY A 221 -17.17 4.03 -10.78
CA GLY A 221 -16.64 5.34 -10.43
C GLY A 221 -16.22 5.42 -8.96
N TRP A 222 -16.97 4.76 -8.07
CA TRP A 222 -16.64 4.64 -6.66
C TRP A 222 -15.35 3.85 -6.42
N ILE A 223 -15.20 2.66 -7.04
CA ILE A 223 -13.97 1.88 -6.90
C ILE A 223 -12.78 2.66 -7.46
N LEU A 224 -12.97 3.37 -8.59
CA LEU A 224 -11.91 4.19 -9.17
C LEU A 224 -11.51 5.36 -8.26
N ALA A 225 -12.48 6.06 -7.65
CA ALA A 225 -12.21 7.14 -6.71
C ALA A 225 -11.44 6.62 -5.47
N ARG A 226 -11.79 5.44 -4.96
CA ARG A 226 -11.07 4.75 -3.88
C ARG A 226 -9.64 4.40 -4.31
N TYR A 227 -9.48 3.85 -5.52
CA TYR A 227 -8.18 3.54 -6.11
C TYR A 227 -7.29 4.80 -6.22
N VAL A 228 -7.85 5.92 -6.68
CA VAL A 228 -7.12 7.19 -6.77
C VAL A 228 -6.72 7.72 -5.40
N ARG A 229 -7.62 7.70 -4.40
CA ARG A 229 -7.27 8.07 -3.02
C ARG A 229 -6.14 7.19 -2.49
N TYR A 230 -6.24 5.89 -2.72
CA TYR A 230 -5.21 4.94 -2.34
C TYR A 230 -3.87 5.23 -2.99
N LEU A 231 -3.84 5.52 -4.30
CA LEU A 231 -2.62 5.95 -4.99
C LEU A 231 -2.06 7.26 -4.45
N ARG A 232 -2.90 8.20 -4.02
CA ARG A 232 -2.44 9.44 -3.39
C ARG A 232 -1.78 9.17 -2.04
N VAL A 233 -2.36 8.32 -1.21
CA VAL A 233 -1.75 7.91 0.07
C VAL A 233 -0.43 7.18 -0.19
N ARG A 234 -0.40 6.25 -1.16
CA ARG A 234 0.83 5.58 -1.61
C ARG A 234 1.92 6.56 -1.96
N ARG A 235 1.56 7.57 -2.75
CA ARG A 235 2.51 8.56 -3.25
C ARG A 235 3.00 9.46 -2.13
N ARG A 236 2.19 9.74 -1.10
CA ARG A 236 2.63 10.50 0.07
C ARG A 236 3.62 9.71 0.92
N GLU A 237 3.37 8.43 1.16
CA GLU A 237 4.21 7.58 2.01
C GLU A 237 5.47 7.09 1.30
N LEU A 238 5.31 6.51 0.11
CA LEU A 238 6.39 5.84 -0.63
C LEU A 238 6.95 6.70 -1.76
N GLY A 239 6.31 7.81 -2.14
CA GLY A 239 6.68 8.55 -3.35
C GLY A 239 8.12 9.02 -3.36
N ARG A 240 8.59 9.62 -2.26
CA ARG A 240 9.99 10.09 -2.16
C ARG A 240 10.99 8.95 -2.32
N TYR A 241 10.73 7.82 -1.68
CA TYR A 241 11.58 6.63 -1.77
C TYR A 241 11.58 6.03 -3.18
N LEU A 242 10.39 5.90 -3.78
CA LEU A 242 10.26 5.38 -5.15
C LEU A 242 10.88 6.31 -6.18
N ASP A 243 10.80 7.62 -5.98
CA ASP A 243 11.41 8.60 -6.88
C ASP A 243 12.94 8.57 -6.79
N ALA A 244 13.50 8.47 -5.58
CA ALA A 244 14.94 8.24 -5.37
C ALA A 244 15.42 6.94 -6.04
N LEU A 245 14.71 5.83 -5.83
CA LEU A 245 15.04 4.54 -6.47
C LEU A 245 14.92 4.60 -8.01
N ARG A 246 13.93 5.32 -8.55
CA ARG A 246 13.79 5.55 -10.00
C ARG A 246 14.92 6.40 -10.54
N GLU A 247 15.38 7.39 -9.79
CA GLU A 247 16.50 8.23 -10.20
C GLU A 247 17.79 7.41 -10.31
N LEU A 248 18.12 6.64 -9.27
CA LEU A 248 19.26 5.72 -9.29
C LEU A 248 19.14 4.69 -10.43
N ASN A 249 17.93 4.16 -10.66
CA ASN A 249 17.66 3.27 -11.79
C ASN A 249 18.00 3.91 -13.15
N ARG A 250 17.58 5.16 -13.36
CA ARG A 250 17.86 5.87 -14.63
C ARG A 250 19.37 6.01 -14.86
N MET A 251 20.15 6.23 -13.80
CA MET A 251 21.62 6.30 -13.91
C MET A 251 22.22 4.95 -14.34
N VAL A 252 21.81 3.85 -13.70
CA VAL A 252 22.24 2.49 -14.06
C VAL A 252 21.87 2.14 -15.50
N THR A 253 20.63 2.41 -15.88
CA THR A 253 20.10 2.09 -17.22
C THR A 253 20.84 2.86 -18.31
N ARG A 254 21.12 4.16 -18.08
CA ARG A 254 21.91 4.98 -19.02
C ARG A 254 23.32 4.43 -19.20
N ARG A 255 23.99 4.03 -18.11
CA ARG A 255 25.34 3.43 -18.17
C ARG A 255 25.38 2.10 -18.92
N ARG A 256 24.44 1.19 -18.63
CA ARG A 256 24.35 -0.10 -19.35
C ARG A 256 24.17 0.10 -20.85
N TRP A 257 23.37 1.10 -21.24
CA TRP A 257 23.15 1.44 -22.63
C TRP A 257 24.36 2.08 -23.32
N THR A 258 25.16 2.89 -22.61
CA THR A 258 26.43 3.41 -23.17
C THR A 258 27.49 2.32 -23.29
N ALA A 259 27.55 1.40 -22.33
CA ALA A 259 28.51 0.28 -22.35
C ALA A 259 28.24 -0.66 -23.54
N SER A 260 26.98 -0.99 -23.82
CA SER A 260 26.63 -1.87 -24.94
C SER A 260 26.84 -1.25 -26.33
N ARG A 261 27.00 0.08 -26.42
CA ARG A 261 27.24 0.81 -27.67
C ARG A 261 28.71 1.05 -27.98
N THR A 262 29.60 0.79 -27.04
CA THR A 262 31.04 0.97 -27.26
C THR A 262 31.58 -0.36 -27.78
N PRO A 263 31.81 -0.54 -29.10
CA PRO A 263 32.33 -1.80 -29.63
C PRO A 263 33.71 -2.05 -29.00
N SER A 264 33.92 -3.26 -28.48
CA SER A 264 35.22 -3.72 -28.01
C SER A 264 36.19 -3.66 -29.18
N ARG A 265 37.16 -2.75 -29.11
CA ARG A 265 38.28 -2.68 -30.05
C ARG A 265 39.27 -3.81 -29.81
#